data_AF-A0A4S4A5M0-F1
#
_entry.id   AF-A0A4S4A5M0-F1
#
_cell.length_a   1.000
_cell.length_b   1.000
_cell.length_c   1.000
_cell.angle_alpha   90.00
_cell.angle_beta   90.00
_cell.angle_gamma   90.00
#
_symmetry.space_group_name_H-M   'P 1'
#
loop_
_entity.id
_entity.type
_entity.pdbx_description
1 polymer ?
#
loop_
_entity_poly.entity_id
_entity_poly.type
_entity_poly.pdbx_seq_one_letter_code
_entity_poly.pdbx_strand_id
1 'polypeptide(L)' 'MTIENEFKAFEWDETKNKTNILKHGISFISAAGALQRPHVKTTSDRDGEARTLAICPDTLKLIAVVYTMRGDVCRII' A
#
# COMPACT_ATOMS: atom_id res chain seq x y z
N MET A 1 17.26 -8.96 14.16
CA MET A 1 15.84 -9.10 13.79
C MET A 1 15.75 -8.74 12.32
N THR A 2 15.72 -9.74 11.45
CA THR A 2 15.63 -9.50 10.00
C THR A 2 14.20 -9.09 9.72
N ILE A 3 13.97 -7.87 9.22
CA ILE A 3 12.66 -7.50 8.70
C ILE A 3 12.51 -8.27 7.40
N GLU A 4 11.74 -9.36 7.42
CA GLU A 4 11.36 -10.04 6.19
C GLU A 4 10.59 -9.04 5.33
N ASN A 5 11.04 -8.88 4.08
CA ASN A 5 10.36 -8.00 3.14
C ASN A 5 9.09 -8.72 2.66
N GLU A 6 7.94 -8.34 3.22
CA GLU A 6 6.63 -8.95 2.93
C GLU A 6 6.25 -8.87 1.45
N PHE A 7 6.79 -7.87 0.73
CA PHE A 7 6.41 -7.56 -0.64
C PHE A 7 7.59 -7.84 -1.57
N LYS A 8 7.44 -8.80 -2.50
CA LYS A 8 8.45 -9.03 -3.56
C LYS A 8 8.35 -8.03 -4.69
N ALA A 9 7.13 -7.57 -4.99
CA ALA A 9 6.86 -6.58 -6.02
C ALA A 9 5.62 -5.74 -5.68
N PHE A 10 5.52 -4.57 -6.30
CA PHE A 10 4.36 -3.71 -6.23
C PHE A 10 3.76 -3.52 -7.61
N GLU A 11 2.44 -3.52 -7.69
CA GLU A 11 1.69 -3.19 -8.90
C GLU A 11 0.54 -2.23 -8.59
N TRP A 12 0.12 -1.48 -9.60
CA TRP A 12 -1.08 -0.64 -9.55
C TRP A 12 -1.55 -0.32 -10.97
N ASP A 13 -2.76 0.21 -11.07
CA ASP A 13 -3.25 0.82 -12.31
C ASP A 13 -2.78 2.28 -12.40
N GLU A 14 -2.17 2.67 -13.52
CA GLU A 14 -1.62 4.03 -13.67
C GLU A 14 -2.69 5.12 -13.75
N THR A 15 -3.89 4.83 -14.28
CA THR A 15 -5.01 5.78 -14.27
C THR A 15 -5.47 6.02 -12.84
N LYS A 16 -5.46 4.97 -12.02
CA LYS A 16 -5.77 5.04 -10.60
C LYS A 16 -4.71 5.80 -9.81
N ASN A 17 -3.42 5.56 -10.10
CA ASN A 17 -2.31 6.31 -9.50
C ASN A 17 -2.45 7.82 -9.77
N LYS A 18 -2.72 8.21 -11.02
CA LYS A 18 -2.99 9.61 -11.38
C LYS A 18 -4.18 10.19 -10.60
N THR A 19 -5.27 9.43 -10.51
CA THR A 19 -6.45 9.85 -9.75
C THR A 19 -6.15 9.98 -8.25
N ASN A 20 -5.33 9.09 -7.68
CA ASN A 20 -4.92 9.11 -6.29
C ASN A 20 -4.05 10.33 -5.98
N ILE A 21 -3.11 10.66 -6.87
CA ILE A 21 -2.28 11.87 -6.75
C ILE A 21 -3.17 13.11 -6.74
N LEU A 22 -4.15 13.21 -7.65
CA LEU A 22 -5.07 14.35 -7.70
C LEU A 22 -5.93 14.48 -6.43
N LYS A 23 -6.40 13.36 -5.88
CA LYS A 23 -7.30 13.36 -4.71
C LYS A 23 -6.57 13.50 -3.37
N HIS A 24 -5.38 12.91 -3.23
CA HIS A 24 -4.71 12.71 -1.95
C HIS A 24 -3.29 13.28 -1.90
N GLY A 25 -2.75 13.74 -3.03
CA GLY A 25 -1.40 14.30 -3.11
C GLY A 25 -0.28 13.27 -2.86
N ILE A 26 -0.58 11.98 -3.02
CA ILE A 26 0.35 10.87 -2.77
C ILE A 26 0.36 9.96 -3.99
N SER A 27 1.53 9.62 -4.49
CA SER A 27 1.69 8.61 -5.54
C SER A 27 1.77 7.21 -4.94
N PHE A 28 1.42 6.19 -5.73
CA PHE A 28 1.58 4.80 -5.31
C PHE A 28 3.04 4.37 -5.18
N ILE A 29 3.97 5.04 -5.88
CA ILE A 29 5.41 4.86 -5.67
C ILE A 29 5.80 5.28 -4.24
N SER A 30 5.31 6.44 -3.76
CA SER A 30 5.53 6.87 -2.38
C SER A 30 4.87 5.91 -1.38
N ALA A 31 3.65 5.44 -1.67
CA ALA A 31 2.96 4.47 -0.82
C ALA A 31 3.71 3.13 -0.70
N ALA A 32 4.26 2.61 -1.82
CA ALA A 32 5.10 1.42 -1.83
C ALA A 32 6.39 1.60 -1.01
N GLY A 33 6.99 2.80 -1.06
CA GLY A 33 8.13 3.14 -0.20
C GLY A 33 7.77 3.14 1.29
N ALA A 34 6.58 3.63 1.64
CA ALA A 34 6.10 3.64 3.03
C ALA A 34 5.77 2.24 3.55
N LEU A 35 5.23 1.35 2.71
CA LEU A 35 4.96 -0.05 3.05
C LEU A 35 6.22 -0.86 3.37
N GLN A 36 7.38 -0.46 2.86
CA GLN A 36 8.67 -1.08 3.18
C GLN A 36 9.22 -0.66 4.55
N ARG A 37 8.53 0.22 5.28
CA ARG A 37 8.89 0.65 6.63
C ARG A 37 7.98 -0.04 7.65
N PRO A 38 8.38 -0.13 8.93
CA PRO A 38 7.50 -0.63 9.99
C PRO A 38 6.17 0.13 10.02
N HIS A 39 5.07 -0.61 10.01
CA HIS A 39 3.71 -0.06 9.95
C HIS A 39 2.74 -1.01 10.65
N VAL A 40 1.55 -0.50 10.96
CA VAL A 40 0.43 -1.31 11.46
C VAL A 40 -0.55 -1.58 10.33
N LYS A 41 -1.16 -2.76 10.32
CA LYS A 41 -2.12 -3.16 9.27
C LYS A 41 -3.30 -3.94 9.82
N THR A 42 -4.43 -3.82 9.16
CA THR A 42 -5.63 -4.63 9.40
C THR A 42 -6.17 -5.13 8.06
N THR A 43 -6.57 -6.40 8.01
CA THR A 43 -7.13 -7.03 6.81
C THR A 43 -8.63 -7.24 7.01
N SER A 44 -9.40 -6.94 5.98
CA SER A 44 -10.85 -7.17 5.93
C SER A 44 -11.23 -7.72 4.57
N ASP A 45 -12.19 -8.64 4.55
CA ASP A 45 -12.84 -9.04 3.31
C ASP A 45 -13.85 -7.95 2.90
N ARG A 46 -13.71 -7.43 1.68
CA ARG A 46 -14.71 -6.56 1.06
C ARG A 46 -15.05 -7.12 -0.31
N ASP A 47 -16.32 -7.46 -0.49
CA ASP A 47 -16.86 -7.96 -1.76
C ASP A 47 -16.15 -9.23 -2.29
N GLY A 48 -15.64 -10.09 -1.39
CA GLY A 48 -14.92 -11.32 -1.74
C GLY A 48 -13.44 -11.09 -2.09
N GLU A 49 -12.93 -9.87 -1.92
CA GLU A 49 -11.52 -9.52 -2.10
C GLU A 49 -10.90 -9.13 -0.74
N ALA A 50 -9.88 -9.86 -0.31
CA ALA A 50 -9.11 -9.51 0.87
C ALA A 50 -8.37 -8.19 0.64
N ARG A 51 -8.75 -7.15 1.39
CA ARG A 51 -8.10 -5.84 1.38
C ARG A 51 -7.46 -5.54 2.71
N THR A 52 -6.24 -5.05 2.65
CA THR A 52 -5.46 -4.64 3.82
C THR A 52 -5.34 -3.13 3.83
N LEU A 53 -5.69 -2.54 4.97
CA LEU A 53 -5.41 -1.15 5.30
C LEU A 53 -4.16 -1.11 6.16
N ALA A 54 -3.12 -0.42 5.69
CA ALA A 54 -1.90 -0.15 6.44
C ALA A 54 -1.81 1.34 6.79
N ILE A 55 -1.35 1.64 8.01
CA ILE A 55 -1.01 3.00 8.45
C ILE A 55 0.51 3.07 8.51
N CYS A 56 1.10 3.79 7.55
CA CYS A 56 2.54 3.81 7.30
C CYS A 56 3.15 5.18 7.61
N PRO A 57 4.36 5.23 8.19
CA PRO A 57 5.13 6.45 8.31
C PRO A 57 5.76 6.85 6.96
N ASP A 58 5.43 8.05 6.50
CA ASP A 58 6.14 8.77 5.44
C ASP A 58 6.91 9.96 6.06
N THR A 59 7.85 10.52 5.31
CA THR A 59 8.89 11.46 5.76
C THR A 59 8.42 12.52 6.78
N LEU A 60 7.22 13.07 6.62
CA LEU A 60 6.64 14.07 7.54
C LEU A 60 5.16 13.82 7.87
N LYS A 61 4.62 12.64 7.57
CA LYS A 61 3.19 12.34 7.73
C LYS A 61 2.91 10.86 7.91
N LEU A 62 1.78 10.53 8.51
CA LEU A 62 1.20 9.19 8.44
C LEU A 62 0.30 9.11 7.22
N ILE A 63 0.41 8.01 6.46
CA ILE A 63 -0.42 7.75 5.29
C ILE A 63 -1.18 6.44 5.48
N ALA A 64 -2.42 6.43 5.03
CA ALA A 64 -3.22 5.21 4.91
C ALA A 64 -3.00 4.62 3.51
N VAL A 65 -2.57 3.37 3.44
CA VAL A 65 -2.37 2.63 2.19
C VAL A 65 -3.31 1.44 2.17
N VAL A 66 -4.14 1.36 1.13
CA VAL A 66 -5.01 0.20 0.90
C VAL A 66 -4.39 -0.65 -0.20
N TYR A 67 -4.26 -1.95 0.05
CA TYR A 67 -3.71 -2.88 -0.91
C TYR A 67 -4.36 -4.25 -0.81
N THR A 68 -4.15 -5.08 -1.82
CA THR A 68 -4.44 -6.51 -1.80
C THR A 68 -3.20 -7.30 -2.22
N MET A 69 -3.04 -8.51 -1.69
CA MET A 69 -1.94 -9.39 -2.06
C MET A 69 -2.39 -10.37 -3.14
N ARG A 70 -1.55 -10.54 -4.18
CA ARG A 70 -1.71 -11.51 -5.26
C ARG A 70 -0.49 -12.42 -5.30
N GLY A 71 -0.51 -13.46 -4.47
CA GLY A 71 0.71 -14.18 -4.12
C GLY A 71 1.69 -13.23 -3.42
N ASP A 72 2.87 -13.07 -4.00
CA ASP A 72 3.93 -12.21 -3.45
C ASP A 72 3.88 -10.75 -3.98
N VAL A 73 2.90 -10.42 -4.83
CA VAL A 73 2.73 -9.09 -5.42
C VAL A 73 1.74 -8.27 -4.62
N CYS A 74 2.15 -7.09 -4.18
CA CYS A 74 1.30 -6.11 -3.50
C CYS A 74 0.64 -5.18 -4.52
N ARG A 75 -0.67 -5.29 -4.69
CA ARG A 75 -1.46 -4.41 -5.55
C ARG A 75 -2.03 -3.26 -4.75
N ILE A 76 -1.52 -2.06 -4.98
CA ILE A 76 -2.00 -0.84 -4.30
C ILE A 76 -3.29 -0.36 -4.98
N ILE A 77 -4.27 0.04 -4.17
CA ILE A 77 -5.65 0.35 -4.54
C ILE A 77 -5.93 1.82 -4.25
#